data_AF-J9E3D5-F1
#
_entry.id   AF-J9E3D5-F1
#
_cell.length_a   1.000
_cell.length_b   1.000
_cell.length_c   1.000
_cell.angle_alpha   90.00
_cell.angle_beta   90.00
_cell.angle_gamma   90.00
#
_symmetry.space_group_name_H-M   'P 1'
#
loop_
_entity.id
_entity.type
_entity.pdbx_description
1 polymer ?
#
loop_
_entity_poly.entity_id
_entity_poly.type
_entity_poly.pdbx_seq_one_letter_code
_entity_poly.pdbx_strand_id
1 'polypeptide(L)'
;MFHNASDQQSADRFIAAFVNRSRDHGIQMPNPSRSEEYDRTDMDFLIEKIEFMRRNGVEYILFITRDRYDPVHDAMKLTEIKCGVVTQHICSSTLFKAISNRGAEMTLDNLVMKMNLKLGGITHALTSSSAFLSKNRLTNNVMDKEWLRHSRMFFGLDMSHAAPQSLYERQAQVPPSEPTIVAMTFSCGEPFAMQGEYWMQEPRLHVVKFLKEHVERAVRSFRNTSKAKCLPEHVVVFRSGVSEGEYAKIINEEGKQFREAFIAAADGRAERVRLTVVVMQAHSNYRIYPEHIQQGSASQQNVPPGTIIDVDIVHPTHTEFIIVPHKSIM
;
A
#
# COMPACT_ATOMS: atom_id res chain seq x y z
N MET A 1 -24.29 -6.18 9.30
CA MET A 1 -24.86 -5.85 7.99
C MET A 1 -25.60 -4.54 8.10
N PHE A 2 -25.58 -3.71 7.07
CA PHE A 2 -26.31 -2.44 7.05
C PHE A 2 -27.31 -2.40 5.91
N HIS A 3 -28.45 -1.74 6.14
CA HIS A 3 -29.45 -1.41 5.12
C HIS A 3 -29.99 -2.61 4.32
N ASN A 4 -30.23 -3.76 4.98
CA ASN A 4 -30.69 -4.99 4.32
C ASN A 4 -29.83 -5.39 3.11
N ALA A 5 -28.50 -5.25 3.25
CA ALA A 5 -27.52 -5.56 2.22
C ALA A 5 -27.69 -6.98 1.63
N SER A 6 -28.05 -7.94 2.47
CA SER A 6 -28.25 -9.34 2.07
C SER A 6 -29.30 -9.98 2.96
N ASP A 7 -30.01 -10.97 2.43
CA ASP A 7 -30.78 -11.89 3.27
C ASP A 7 -29.84 -12.76 4.13
N GLN A 8 -30.36 -13.27 5.25
CA GLN A 8 -29.60 -14.07 6.21
C GLN A 8 -28.99 -15.34 5.57
N GLN A 9 -29.73 -16.01 4.68
CA GLN A 9 -29.25 -17.24 4.05
C GLN A 9 -28.03 -16.97 3.16
N SER A 10 -28.07 -15.91 2.36
CA SER A 10 -26.94 -15.48 1.53
C SER A 10 -25.75 -15.02 2.36
N ALA A 11 -25.99 -14.31 3.48
CA ALA A 11 -24.95 -13.91 4.41
C ALA A 11 -24.25 -15.11 5.07
N ASP A 12 -25.01 -16.10 5.53
CA ASP A 12 -24.47 -17.33 6.14
C ASP A 12 -23.66 -18.14 5.13
N ARG A 13 -24.13 -18.27 3.89
CA ARG A 13 -23.38 -18.90 2.80
C ARG A 13 -22.08 -18.18 2.52
N PHE A 14 -22.10 -16.85 2.51
CA PHE A 14 -20.91 -16.04 2.31
C PHE A 14 -19.90 -16.22 3.45
N ILE A 15 -20.36 -16.17 4.71
CA ILE A 15 -19.51 -16.38 5.89
C ILE A 15 -18.85 -17.76 5.81
N ALA A 16 -19.62 -18.81 5.52
CA ALA A 16 -19.09 -20.17 5.38
C ALA A 16 -18.04 -20.25 4.27
N ALA A 17 -18.31 -19.67 3.10
CA ALA A 17 -17.37 -19.64 1.98
C ALA A 17 -16.09 -18.87 2.32
N PHE A 18 -16.21 -17.73 3.01
CA PHE A 18 -15.09 -16.89 3.41
C PHE A 18 -14.20 -17.55 4.46
N VAL A 19 -14.80 -18.18 5.47
CA VAL A 19 -14.09 -18.93 6.51
C VAL A 19 -13.38 -20.15 5.90
N ASN A 20 -14.07 -20.92 5.06
CA ASN A 20 -13.47 -22.08 4.39
C ASN A 20 -12.32 -21.66 3.49
N ARG A 21 -12.50 -20.60 2.68
CA ARG A 21 -11.43 -20.11 1.81
C ARG A 21 -10.23 -19.58 2.60
N SER A 22 -10.45 -18.99 3.78
CA SER A 22 -9.37 -18.60 4.69
C SER A 22 -8.56 -19.82 5.13
N ARG A 23 -9.22 -20.93 5.48
CA ARG A 23 -8.57 -22.19 5.85
C ARG A 23 -7.77 -22.81 4.70
N ASP A 24 -8.28 -22.73 3.47
CA ASP A 24 -7.55 -23.20 2.28
C ASP A 24 -6.20 -22.47 2.10
N HIS A 25 -6.12 -21.21 2.55
CA HIS A 25 -4.90 -20.40 2.56
C HIS A 25 -4.10 -20.50 3.88
N GLY A 26 -4.42 -21.48 4.74
CA GLY A 26 -3.72 -21.70 6.00
C GLY A 26 -4.08 -20.72 7.12
N ILE A 27 -5.10 -19.89 6.94
CA ILE A 27 -5.57 -18.92 7.96
C ILE A 27 -6.59 -19.62 8.85
N GLN A 28 -6.27 -19.74 10.14
CA GLN A 28 -7.15 -20.34 11.14
C GLN A 28 -8.24 -19.34 11.56
N MET A 29 -9.27 -19.22 10.74
CA MET A 29 -10.41 -18.35 11.02
C MET A 29 -11.55 -19.15 11.69
N PRO A 30 -11.99 -18.78 12.90
CA PRO A 30 -13.22 -19.32 13.48
C PRO A 30 -14.45 -18.73 12.78
N ASN A 31 -15.61 -19.34 12.99
CA ASN A 31 -16.88 -18.70 12.62
C ASN A 31 -17.03 -17.39 13.41
N PRO A 32 -17.70 -16.37 12.84
CA PRO A 32 -17.89 -15.10 13.52
C PRO A 32 -18.62 -15.30 14.85
N SER A 33 -18.12 -14.68 15.91
CA SER A 33 -18.74 -14.74 17.24
C SER A 33 -20.10 -14.05 17.28
N ARG A 34 -20.33 -13.08 16.39
CA ARG A 34 -21.58 -12.34 16.22
C ARG A 34 -21.81 -12.00 14.75
N SER A 35 -23.07 -12.02 14.35
CA SER A 35 -23.57 -11.44 13.11
C SER A 35 -24.79 -10.60 13.46
N GLU A 36 -24.72 -9.30 13.22
CA GLU A 36 -25.73 -8.32 13.63
C GLU A 36 -26.11 -7.46 12.43
N GLU A 37 -27.39 -7.07 12.37
CA GLU A 37 -27.93 -6.17 11.36
C GLU A 37 -28.35 -4.85 11.99
N TYR A 38 -28.06 -3.76 11.28
CA TYR A 38 -28.24 -2.41 11.76
C TYR A 38 -28.82 -1.52 10.66
N ASP A 39 -29.89 -0.80 10.98
CA ASP A 39 -30.41 0.27 10.13
C ASP A 39 -29.81 1.63 10.48
N ARG A 40 -29.24 1.75 11.69
CA ARG A 40 -28.66 2.96 12.25
C ARG A 40 -27.15 2.97 12.05
N THR A 41 -26.62 4.10 11.56
CA THR A 41 -25.23 4.20 11.06
C THR A 41 -24.51 5.48 11.44
N ASP A 42 -25.04 6.27 12.38
CA ASP A 42 -24.34 7.43 12.90
C ASP A 42 -23.07 7.05 13.65
N MET A 43 -22.13 8.01 13.67
CA MET A 43 -20.81 7.85 14.26
C MET A 43 -20.83 7.38 15.71
N ASP A 44 -21.67 7.98 16.54
CA ASP A 44 -21.69 7.70 17.99
C ASP A 44 -22.12 6.26 18.24
N PHE A 45 -23.15 5.80 17.52
CA PHE A 45 -23.59 4.42 17.54
C PHE A 45 -22.48 3.44 17.11
N LEU A 46 -21.80 3.73 15.99
CA LEU A 46 -20.71 2.87 15.50
C LEU A 46 -19.54 2.81 16.48
N ILE A 47 -19.15 3.94 17.07
CA ILE A 47 -18.10 4.01 18.08
C ILE A 47 -18.47 3.14 19.29
N GLU A 48 -19.66 3.33 19.86
CA GLU A 48 -20.12 2.57 21.02
C GLU A 48 -20.09 1.06 20.74
N LYS A 49 -20.56 0.64 19.56
CA LYS A 49 -20.58 -0.78 19.17
C LYS A 49 -19.19 -1.35 18.95
N ILE A 50 -18.32 -0.67 18.22
CA ILE A 50 -16.95 -1.16 17.97
C ILE A 50 -16.15 -1.17 19.27
N GLU A 51 -16.33 -0.19 20.16
CA GLU A 51 -15.73 -0.22 21.50
C GLU A 51 -16.22 -1.40 22.33
N PHE A 52 -17.53 -1.68 22.33
CA PHE A 52 -18.08 -2.85 23.00
C PHE A 52 -17.44 -4.14 22.44
N MET A 53 -17.38 -4.28 21.12
CA MET A 53 -16.75 -5.44 20.46
C MET A 53 -15.28 -5.57 20.85
N ARG A 54 -14.51 -4.47 20.84
CA ARG A 54 -13.11 -4.43 21.26
C ARG A 54 -12.93 -4.90 22.70
N ARG A 55 -13.75 -4.38 23.62
CA ARG A 55 -13.70 -4.76 25.05
C ARG A 55 -13.99 -6.26 25.26
N ASN A 56 -14.68 -6.89 24.32
CA ASN A 56 -14.97 -8.33 24.31
C ASN A 56 -13.99 -9.14 23.45
N GLY A 57 -12.83 -8.57 23.08
CA GLY A 57 -11.77 -9.30 22.39
C GLY A 57 -11.98 -9.51 20.89
N VAL A 58 -12.84 -8.72 20.23
CA VAL A 58 -12.97 -8.76 18.77
C VAL A 58 -11.81 -8.02 18.12
N GLU A 59 -11.08 -8.71 17.25
CA GLU A 59 -9.90 -8.18 16.55
C GLU A 59 -10.18 -7.75 15.10
N TYR A 60 -11.24 -8.29 14.49
CA TYR A 60 -11.60 -8.07 13.10
C TYR A 60 -13.11 -7.92 12.93
N ILE A 61 -13.53 -6.90 12.18
CA ILE A 61 -14.93 -6.65 11.84
C ILE A 61 -15.10 -6.57 10.33
N LEU A 62 -15.99 -7.42 9.78
CA LEU A 62 -16.42 -7.36 8.39
C LEU A 62 -17.77 -6.65 8.28
N PHE A 63 -17.75 -5.49 7.64
CA PHE A 63 -18.92 -4.71 7.32
C PHE A 63 -19.42 -5.02 5.91
N ILE A 64 -20.75 -5.12 5.79
CA ILE A 64 -21.45 -5.41 4.55
C ILE A 64 -22.53 -4.35 4.37
N THR A 65 -22.44 -3.57 3.30
CA THR A 65 -23.44 -2.56 2.90
C THR A 65 -24.09 -2.93 1.57
N ARG A 66 -25.16 -2.23 1.23
CA ARG A 66 -25.81 -2.37 -0.07
C ARG A 66 -24.89 -1.88 -1.19
N ASP A 67 -24.40 -0.66 -1.07
CA ASP A 67 -23.68 0.06 -2.12
C ASP A 67 -22.18 0.20 -1.82
N ARG A 68 -21.38 0.36 -2.89
CA ARG A 68 -19.92 0.55 -2.75
C ARG A 68 -19.58 1.91 -2.12
N TYR A 69 -20.30 2.95 -2.52
CA TYR A 69 -20.14 4.32 -2.04
C TYR A 69 -21.26 4.60 -1.05
N ASP A 70 -21.10 4.02 0.13
CA ASP A 70 -22.05 4.15 1.20
C ASP A 70 -21.57 5.24 2.16
N PRO A 71 -22.42 6.21 2.59
CA PRO A 71 -22.07 7.22 3.59
C PRO A 71 -21.47 6.64 4.88
N VAL A 72 -21.77 5.36 5.17
CA VAL A 72 -21.26 4.63 6.32
C VAL A 72 -19.76 4.28 6.19
N HIS A 73 -19.20 4.28 4.98
CA HIS A 73 -17.80 3.92 4.77
C HIS A 73 -16.82 4.83 5.52
N ASP A 74 -16.99 6.15 5.38
CA ASP A 74 -16.12 7.13 6.03
C ASP A 74 -16.28 7.07 7.54
N ALA A 75 -17.52 6.87 8.00
CA ALA A 75 -17.85 6.72 9.41
C ALA A 75 -17.18 5.49 10.04
N MET A 76 -17.22 4.36 9.34
CA MET A 76 -16.52 3.14 9.72
C MET A 76 -15.01 3.33 9.77
N LYS A 77 -14.42 4.02 8.79
CA LYS A 77 -12.98 4.27 8.73
C LYS A 77 -12.49 5.22 9.80
N LEU A 78 -13.27 6.25 10.12
CA LEU A 78 -12.98 7.12 11.26
C LEU A 78 -13.06 6.35 12.58
N THR A 79 -14.06 5.46 12.71
CA THR A 79 -14.21 4.62 13.91
C THR A 79 -13.06 3.61 14.05
N GLU A 80 -12.58 3.02 12.95
CA GLU A 80 -11.38 2.15 12.96
C GLU A 80 -10.17 2.87 13.56
N ILE A 81 -9.94 4.14 13.18
CA ILE A 81 -8.85 4.96 13.74
C ILE A 81 -9.05 5.22 15.23
N LYS A 82 -10.27 5.56 15.65
CA LYS A 82 -10.58 5.87 17.06
C LYS A 82 -10.51 4.64 17.95
N CYS A 83 -11.06 3.53 17.49
CA CYS A 83 -11.24 2.32 18.29
C CYS A 83 -10.10 1.34 18.12
N GLY A 84 -9.26 1.42 17.09
CA GLY A 84 -8.12 0.52 16.91
C GLY A 84 -8.51 -0.95 16.68
N VAL A 85 -9.64 -1.19 16.01
CA VAL A 85 -10.09 -2.54 15.60
C VAL A 85 -10.04 -2.61 14.09
N VAL A 86 -9.45 -3.68 13.55
CA VAL A 86 -9.29 -3.85 12.10
C VAL A 86 -10.66 -4.00 11.45
N THR A 87 -10.92 -3.20 10.41
CA THR A 87 -12.19 -3.30 9.67
C THR A 87 -11.98 -3.65 8.20
N GLN A 88 -12.90 -4.41 7.64
CA GLN A 88 -13.01 -4.65 6.20
C GLN A 88 -14.43 -4.35 5.75
N HIS A 89 -14.56 -3.64 4.63
CA HIS A 89 -15.84 -3.24 4.07
C HIS A 89 -16.04 -3.94 2.73
N ILE A 90 -17.20 -4.57 2.53
CA ILE A 90 -17.64 -5.09 1.24
C ILE A 90 -19.06 -4.61 0.94
N CYS A 91 -19.39 -4.51 -0.33
CA CYS A 91 -20.76 -4.28 -0.77
C CYS A 91 -21.47 -5.60 -1.11
N SER A 92 -22.79 -5.54 -1.23
CA SER A 92 -23.65 -6.69 -1.51
C SER A 92 -23.29 -7.38 -2.82
N SER A 93 -22.92 -6.62 -3.85
CA SER A 93 -22.48 -7.21 -5.12
C SER A 93 -21.20 -8.05 -4.98
N THR A 94 -20.31 -7.68 -4.04
CA THR A 94 -19.12 -8.48 -3.73
C THR A 94 -19.49 -9.76 -2.99
N LEU A 95 -20.42 -9.67 -2.03
CA LEU A 95 -20.95 -10.82 -1.31
C LEU A 95 -21.59 -11.83 -2.27
N PHE A 96 -22.53 -11.38 -3.12
CA PHE A 96 -23.21 -12.25 -4.08
C PHE A 96 -22.25 -12.86 -5.10
N LYS A 97 -21.23 -12.10 -5.55
CA LYS A 97 -20.18 -12.64 -6.42
C LYS A 97 -19.36 -13.74 -5.73
N ALA A 98 -19.04 -13.55 -4.44
CA ALA A 98 -18.27 -14.51 -3.65
C ALA A 98 -19.01 -15.83 -3.36
N ILE A 99 -20.35 -15.86 -3.49
CA ILE A 99 -21.16 -17.10 -3.36
C ILE A 99 -21.72 -17.60 -4.70
N SER A 100 -21.32 -16.97 -5.81
CA SER A 100 -21.74 -17.36 -7.16
C SER A 100 -20.89 -18.49 -7.73
N ASN A 101 -21.32 -19.08 -8.84
CA ASN A 101 -20.56 -20.15 -9.50
C ASN A 101 -19.34 -19.64 -10.28
N ARG A 102 -19.29 -18.35 -10.64
CA ARG A 102 -18.25 -17.82 -11.53
C ARG A 102 -17.45 -16.71 -10.84
N GLY A 103 -16.16 -16.98 -10.62
CA GLY A 103 -15.24 -16.00 -10.04
C GLY A 103 -15.43 -15.76 -8.54
N ALA A 104 -16.15 -16.66 -7.85
CA ALA A 104 -16.27 -16.65 -6.40
C ALA A 104 -14.92 -16.83 -5.72
N GLU A 105 -14.14 -17.85 -6.10
CA GLU A 105 -12.81 -18.12 -5.53
C GLU A 105 -11.89 -16.92 -5.63
N MET A 106 -11.76 -16.33 -6.83
CA MET A 106 -10.94 -15.12 -7.03
C MET A 106 -11.44 -13.93 -6.18
N THR A 107 -12.75 -13.81 -5.97
CA THR A 107 -13.31 -12.74 -5.13
C THR A 107 -12.95 -13.00 -3.67
N LEU A 108 -13.14 -14.23 -3.19
CA LEU A 108 -12.80 -14.64 -1.83
C LEU A 108 -11.29 -14.52 -1.57
N ASP A 109 -10.44 -14.95 -2.49
CA ASP A 109 -8.97 -14.80 -2.41
C ASP A 109 -8.59 -13.34 -2.18
N ASN A 110 -9.14 -12.42 -2.97
CA ASN A 110 -8.88 -11.00 -2.79
C ASN A 110 -9.35 -10.46 -1.44
N LEU A 111 -10.44 -10.99 -0.88
CA LEU A 111 -10.91 -10.60 0.45
C LEU A 111 -10.00 -11.15 1.55
N VAL A 112 -9.63 -12.43 1.46
CA VAL A 112 -8.77 -13.14 2.42
C VAL A 112 -7.38 -12.52 2.44
N MET A 113 -6.79 -12.25 1.27
CA MET A 113 -5.48 -11.57 1.18
C MET A 113 -5.49 -10.20 1.86
N LYS A 114 -6.57 -9.42 1.71
CA LYS A 114 -6.71 -8.11 2.37
C LYS A 114 -6.87 -8.25 3.88
N MET A 115 -7.66 -9.21 4.35
CA MET A 115 -7.81 -9.47 5.78
C MET A 115 -6.46 -9.88 6.39
N ASN A 116 -5.78 -10.86 5.78
CA ASN A 116 -4.51 -11.38 6.27
C ASN A 116 -3.48 -10.26 6.48
N LEU A 117 -3.31 -9.39 5.48
CA LEU A 117 -2.39 -8.24 5.57
C LEU A 117 -2.77 -7.27 6.69
N LYS A 118 -4.05 -6.98 6.88
CA LYS A 118 -4.50 -6.06 7.94
C LYS A 118 -4.31 -6.63 9.35
N LEU A 119 -4.36 -7.95 9.50
CA LEU A 119 -4.08 -8.65 10.75
C LEU A 119 -2.57 -8.94 10.93
N GLY A 120 -1.71 -8.37 10.09
CA GLY A 120 -0.25 -8.50 10.21
C GLY A 120 0.34 -9.77 9.60
N GLY A 121 -0.48 -10.58 8.91
CA GLY A 121 -0.02 -11.74 8.17
C GLY A 121 0.73 -11.36 6.89
N ILE A 122 1.60 -12.27 6.43
CA ILE A 122 2.32 -12.13 5.16
C ILE A 122 1.63 -13.03 4.14
N THR A 123 1.13 -12.45 3.05
CA THR A 123 0.43 -13.20 2.01
C THR A 123 1.42 -13.93 1.08
N HIS A 124 2.44 -13.23 0.60
CA HIS A 124 3.46 -13.76 -0.30
C HIS A 124 4.84 -13.24 0.08
N ALA A 125 5.86 -14.08 -0.06
CA ALA A 125 7.26 -13.70 0.08
C ALA A 125 7.99 -13.90 -1.26
N LEU A 126 9.08 -13.16 -1.47
CA LEU A 126 9.84 -13.19 -2.71
C LEU A 126 11.02 -14.15 -2.60
N THR A 127 11.26 -14.93 -3.65
CA THR A 127 12.45 -15.78 -3.80
C THR A 127 12.97 -15.72 -5.22
N SER A 128 14.27 -15.91 -5.40
CA SER A 128 14.86 -16.00 -6.74
C SER A 128 14.36 -17.24 -7.45
N SER A 129 13.82 -17.08 -8.67
CA SER A 129 13.41 -18.24 -9.47
C SER A 129 14.63 -19.06 -9.91
N SER A 130 14.46 -20.37 -10.04
CA SER A 130 15.50 -21.27 -10.55
C SER A 130 15.98 -20.87 -11.96
N ALA A 131 15.06 -20.41 -12.81
CA ALA A 131 15.38 -19.91 -14.14
C ALA A 131 16.27 -18.66 -14.09
N PHE A 132 15.97 -17.70 -13.20
CA PHE A 132 16.78 -16.50 -13.00
C PHE A 132 18.20 -16.85 -12.51
N LEU A 133 18.30 -17.74 -11.51
CA LEU A 133 19.57 -18.16 -10.95
C LEU A 133 20.44 -18.87 -12.01
N SER A 134 19.86 -19.83 -12.73
CA SER A 134 20.57 -20.56 -13.80
C SER A 134 21.05 -19.65 -14.92
N LYS A 135 20.21 -18.73 -15.40
CA LYS A 135 20.56 -17.82 -16.50
C LYS A 135 21.72 -16.89 -16.13
N ASN A 136 21.78 -16.46 -14.87
CA ASN A 136 22.82 -15.55 -14.37
C ASN A 136 24.00 -16.27 -13.70
N ARG A 137 24.05 -17.62 -13.75
CA ARG A 137 25.09 -18.44 -13.11
C ARG A 137 25.26 -18.17 -11.60
N LEU A 138 24.14 -17.89 -10.94
CA LEU A 138 24.08 -17.65 -9.51
C LEU A 138 23.69 -18.95 -8.77
N THR A 139 24.40 -19.27 -7.70
CA THR A 139 24.16 -20.50 -6.91
C THR A 139 23.31 -20.26 -5.66
N ASN A 140 23.05 -19.00 -5.31
CA ASN A 140 22.36 -18.62 -4.08
C ASN A 140 21.18 -17.70 -4.36
N ASN A 141 20.13 -17.80 -3.54
CA ASN A 141 19.04 -16.83 -3.55
C ASN A 141 19.59 -15.42 -3.23
N VAL A 142 19.52 -14.51 -4.22
CA VAL A 142 19.99 -13.12 -4.05
C VAL A 142 18.97 -12.26 -3.32
N MET A 143 17.71 -12.70 -3.22
CA MET A 143 16.68 -11.95 -2.49
C MET A 143 17.07 -11.82 -1.03
N ASP A 144 17.24 -12.91 -0.31
CA ASP A 144 17.48 -12.86 1.15
C ASP A 144 18.85 -12.26 1.49
N LYS A 145 19.87 -12.55 0.67
CA LYS A 145 21.27 -12.17 0.95
C LYS A 145 21.59 -10.73 0.55
N GLU A 146 21.00 -10.24 -0.55
CA GLU A 146 21.38 -8.94 -1.12
C GLU A 146 20.25 -7.91 -1.03
N TRP A 147 19.07 -8.25 -1.55
CA TRP A 147 17.97 -7.29 -1.74
C TRP A 147 17.11 -7.10 -0.49
N LEU A 148 16.67 -8.19 0.12
CA LEU A 148 15.77 -8.25 1.28
C LEU A 148 16.50 -8.66 2.57
N ARG A 149 17.78 -8.32 2.67
CA ARG A 149 18.55 -8.52 3.91
C ARG A 149 17.93 -7.73 5.07
N HIS A 150 18.01 -8.27 6.29
CA HIS A 150 17.42 -7.65 7.49
C HIS A 150 18.06 -6.30 7.90
N SER A 151 19.18 -5.90 7.29
CA SER A 151 19.80 -4.58 7.51
C SER A 151 19.37 -3.53 6.48
N ARG A 152 18.46 -3.87 5.56
CA ARG A 152 17.92 -2.92 4.57
C ARG A 152 16.50 -2.51 4.96
N MET A 153 16.25 -1.22 4.89
CA MET A 153 14.95 -0.62 5.14
C MET A 153 14.42 -0.02 3.85
N PHE A 154 13.15 -0.28 3.54
CA PHE A 154 12.44 0.27 2.40
C PHE A 154 11.47 1.34 2.87
N PHE A 155 11.34 2.40 2.08
CA PHE A 155 10.33 3.43 2.22
C PHE A 155 9.55 3.58 0.92
N GLY A 156 8.24 3.83 1.02
CA GLY A 156 7.41 4.35 -0.06
C GLY A 156 6.88 5.73 0.35
N LEU A 157 7.11 6.75 -0.47
CA LEU A 157 6.70 8.12 -0.20
C LEU A 157 5.91 8.65 -1.40
N ASP A 158 4.68 9.08 -1.17
CA ASP A 158 3.79 9.61 -2.20
C ASP A 158 2.96 10.77 -1.65
N MET A 159 2.41 11.58 -2.55
CA MET A 159 1.66 12.78 -2.20
C MET A 159 0.37 12.86 -3.00
N SER A 160 -0.73 13.11 -2.31
CA SER A 160 -2.03 13.35 -2.92
C SER A 160 -2.34 14.84 -2.84
N HIS A 161 -2.40 15.48 -4.01
CA HIS A 161 -2.83 16.86 -4.14
C HIS A 161 -4.35 16.95 -4.34
N ALA A 162 -4.92 18.07 -3.92
CA ALA A 162 -6.29 18.44 -4.26
C ALA A 162 -6.52 18.49 -5.77
N ALA A 163 -7.78 18.36 -6.18
CA ALA A 163 -8.16 18.46 -7.57
C ALA A 163 -7.71 19.79 -8.21
N PRO A 164 -7.50 19.81 -9.54
CA PRO A 164 -7.26 21.06 -10.25
C PRO A 164 -8.41 22.04 -9.99
N GLN A 165 -8.05 23.24 -9.56
CA GLN A 165 -8.99 24.36 -9.43
C GLN A 165 -9.69 24.62 -10.76
N SER A 166 -10.98 24.91 -10.65
CA SER A 166 -11.81 25.31 -11.78
C SER A 166 -11.22 26.56 -12.46
N LEU A 167 -11.61 26.78 -13.72
CA LEU A 167 -11.24 28.01 -14.43
C LEU A 167 -11.72 29.26 -13.68
N TYR A 168 -12.91 29.18 -13.09
CA TYR A 168 -13.48 30.25 -12.28
C TYR A 168 -12.60 30.60 -11.07
N GLU A 169 -12.23 29.61 -10.26
CA GLU A 169 -11.38 29.83 -9.08
C GLU A 169 -10.01 30.39 -9.44
N ARG A 170 -9.42 29.93 -10.55
CA ARG A 170 -8.14 30.46 -11.06
C ARG A 170 -8.27 31.91 -11.51
N GLN A 171 -9.33 32.26 -12.23
CA GLN A 171 -9.59 33.64 -12.65
C GLN A 171 -9.90 34.57 -11.48
N ALA A 172 -10.64 34.06 -10.49
CA ALA A 172 -10.95 34.78 -9.25
C ALA A 172 -9.78 34.79 -8.25
N GLN A 173 -8.62 34.21 -8.59
CA GLN A 173 -7.43 34.10 -7.74
C GLN A 173 -7.73 33.50 -6.35
N VAL A 174 -8.70 32.59 -6.28
CA VAL A 174 -9.00 31.87 -5.05
C VAL A 174 -7.78 31.00 -4.73
N PRO A 175 -7.17 31.11 -3.54
CA PRO A 175 -6.07 30.22 -3.17
C PRO A 175 -6.60 28.79 -2.99
N PRO A 176 -5.81 27.75 -3.30
CA PRO A 176 -6.19 26.38 -2.99
C PRO A 176 -6.37 26.22 -1.47
N SER A 177 -7.47 25.62 -1.03
CA SER A 177 -7.81 25.45 0.39
C SER A 177 -7.52 24.03 0.91
N GLU A 178 -7.65 23.02 0.06
CA GLU A 178 -7.45 21.63 0.43
C GLU A 178 -5.96 21.29 0.60
N PRO A 179 -5.55 20.71 1.76
CA PRO A 179 -4.17 20.39 2.02
C PRO A 179 -3.66 19.29 1.10
N THR A 180 -2.34 19.24 0.90
CA THR A 180 -1.71 18.06 0.31
C THR A 180 -1.49 17.02 1.40
N ILE A 181 -1.88 15.78 1.13
CA ILE A 181 -1.65 14.65 2.02
C ILE A 181 -0.34 13.98 1.62
N VAL A 182 0.58 13.86 2.57
CA VAL A 182 1.80 13.05 2.42
C VAL A 182 1.54 11.69 3.03
N ALA A 183 1.85 10.63 2.30
CA ALA A 183 1.80 9.26 2.80
C ALA A 183 3.21 8.65 2.75
N MET A 184 3.66 8.13 3.89
CA MET A 184 4.94 7.45 4.04
C MET A 184 4.69 6.04 4.56
N THR A 185 5.21 5.05 3.85
CA THR A 185 5.24 3.64 4.29
C THR A 185 6.68 3.19 4.46
N PHE A 186 6.94 2.28 5.39
CA PHE A 186 8.29 1.80 5.64
C PHE A 186 8.31 0.40 6.25
N SER A 187 9.34 -0.38 5.94
CA SER A 187 9.56 -1.71 6.53
C SER A 187 10.19 -1.61 7.93
N CYS A 188 9.77 -2.44 8.88
CA CYS A 188 10.24 -2.44 10.27
C CYS A 188 10.87 -3.77 10.65
N GLY A 189 12.19 -3.82 10.83
CA GLY A 189 12.93 -4.96 11.36
C GLY A 189 13.03 -6.18 10.44
N GLU A 190 11.99 -6.43 9.63
CA GLU A 190 11.88 -7.47 8.61
C GLU A 190 11.37 -6.85 7.29
N PRO A 191 11.77 -7.36 6.12
CA PRO A 191 11.51 -6.71 4.83
C PRO A 191 10.03 -6.52 4.48
N PHE A 192 9.15 -7.41 4.96
CA PHE A 192 7.71 -7.42 4.64
C PHE A 192 6.84 -6.83 5.77
N ALA A 193 7.43 -6.50 6.92
CA ALA A 193 6.71 -5.91 8.04
C ALA A 193 6.56 -4.40 7.82
N MET A 194 5.56 -4.00 7.04
CA MET A 194 5.35 -2.60 6.67
C MET A 194 4.50 -1.86 7.70
N GLN A 195 4.86 -0.60 7.97
CA GLN A 195 4.06 0.38 8.69
C GLN A 195 3.83 1.61 7.81
N GLY A 196 2.84 2.43 8.14
CA GLY A 196 2.50 3.63 7.40
C GLY A 196 2.13 4.78 8.32
N GLU A 197 2.51 5.98 7.91
CA GLU A 197 2.12 7.26 8.51
C GLU A 197 1.64 8.20 7.40
N TYR A 198 0.77 9.14 7.74
CA TYR A 198 0.38 10.21 6.83
C TYR A 198 0.21 11.51 7.61
N TRP A 199 0.39 12.64 6.93
CA TRP A 199 0.18 13.97 7.49
C TRP A 199 -0.22 14.97 6.41
N MET A 200 -0.67 16.14 6.85
CA MET A 200 -1.12 17.22 6.00
C MET A 200 -0.03 18.28 5.89
N GLN A 201 0.11 18.87 4.71
CA GLN A 201 0.95 20.03 4.46
C GLN A 201 0.23 21.04 3.57
N GLU A 202 0.87 22.18 3.31
CA GLU A 202 0.26 23.24 2.53
C GLU A 202 -0.20 22.76 1.13
N PRO A 203 -1.32 23.29 0.63
CA PRO A 203 -1.86 22.93 -0.67
C PRO A 203 -0.82 23.04 -1.80
N ARG A 204 -0.74 22.00 -2.62
CA ARG A 204 0.11 21.94 -3.84
C ARG A 204 1.61 22.12 -3.62
N LEU A 205 2.08 21.92 -2.39
CA LEU A 205 3.51 21.83 -2.15
C LEU A 205 4.01 20.45 -2.56
N HIS A 206 5.01 20.37 -3.44
CA HIS A 206 5.56 19.10 -3.94
C HIS A 206 6.75 18.55 -3.14
N VAL A 207 7.35 19.38 -2.28
CA VAL A 207 8.37 18.92 -1.32
C VAL A 207 7.71 18.50 -0.04
N VAL A 208 8.16 17.37 0.50
CA VAL A 208 7.66 16.87 1.77
C VAL A 208 8.22 17.68 2.94
N LYS A 209 7.33 18.32 3.70
CA LYS A 209 7.65 18.98 4.97
C LYS A 209 7.62 18.02 6.14
N PHE A 210 8.36 18.37 7.19
CA PHE A 210 8.48 17.60 8.43
C PHE A 210 9.01 16.16 8.22
N LEU A 211 9.67 15.91 7.08
CA LEU A 211 10.10 14.57 6.71
C LEU A 211 11.10 14.03 7.73
N LYS A 212 11.99 14.89 8.26
CA LYS A 212 13.00 14.50 9.23
C LYS A 212 12.37 13.82 10.46
N GLU A 213 11.35 14.41 11.07
CA GLU A 213 10.72 13.91 12.28
C GLU A 213 10.03 12.55 12.03
N HIS A 214 9.37 12.41 10.88
CA HIS A 214 8.72 11.17 10.47
C HIS A 214 9.75 10.05 10.19
N VAL A 215 10.82 10.38 9.46
CA VAL A 215 11.91 9.42 9.16
C VAL A 215 12.64 9.00 10.44
N GLU A 216 12.89 9.92 11.38
CA GLU A 216 13.54 9.59 12.64
C GLU A 216 12.72 8.54 13.40
N ARG A 217 11.40 8.75 13.54
CA ARG A 217 10.51 7.78 14.19
C ARG A 217 10.52 6.44 13.47
N ALA A 218 10.44 6.43 12.14
CA ALA A 218 10.49 5.22 11.35
C ALA A 218 11.80 4.44 11.57
N VAL A 219 12.95 5.12 11.52
CA VAL A 219 14.27 4.52 11.70
C VAL A 219 14.47 4.01 13.13
N ARG A 220 13.96 4.71 14.15
CA ARG A 220 13.91 4.21 15.53
C ARG A 220 12.99 2.99 15.65
N SER A 221 11.85 2.97 14.98
CA SER A 221 10.94 1.81 14.93
C SER A 221 11.65 0.60 14.32
N PHE A 222 12.38 0.79 13.21
CA PHE A 222 13.21 -0.26 12.63
C PHE A 222 14.26 -0.78 13.61
N ARG A 223 14.99 0.11 14.29
CA ARG A 223 15.97 -0.28 15.33
C ARG A 223 15.31 -1.12 16.43
N ASN A 224 14.15 -0.70 16.90
CA ASN A 224 13.47 -1.35 18.01
C ASN A 224 12.86 -2.70 17.61
N THR A 225 12.47 -2.87 16.35
CA THR A 225 11.84 -4.10 15.83
C THR A 225 12.85 -5.08 15.22
N SER A 226 14.03 -4.61 14.79
CA SER A 226 15.06 -5.48 14.26
C SER A 226 15.61 -6.44 15.33
N LYS A 227 16.06 -7.62 14.88
CA LYS A 227 16.69 -8.63 15.76
C LYS A 227 18.00 -8.12 16.35
N ALA A 228 18.80 -7.41 15.55
CA ALA A 228 20.11 -6.90 15.94
C ALA A 228 20.07 -5.60 16.77
N LYS A 229 18.88 -4.99 16.94
CA LYS A 229 18.69 -3.72 17.65
C LYS A 229 19.57 -2.57 17.13
N CYS A 230 19.87 -2.58 15.83
CA CYS A 230 20.69 -1.59 15.15
C CYS A 230 19.89 -0.79 14.11
N LEU A 231 20.44 0.34 13.69
CA LEU A 231 19.94 1.10 12.55
C LEU A 231 20.09 0.32 11.24
N PRO A 232 19.29 0.62 10.20
CA PRO A 232 19.51 0.03 8.89
C PRO A 232 20.85 0.49 8.30
N GLU A 233 21.56 -0.41 7.62
CA GLU A 233 22.78 -0.07 6.87
C GLU A 233 22.47 0.63 5.55
N HIS A 234 21.27 0.40 5.02
CA HIS A 234 20.83 0.94 3.74
C HIS A 234 19.33 1.22 3.76
N VAL A 235 18.98 2.46 3.41
CA VAL A 235 17.61 2.92 3.22
C VAL A 235 17.37 3.12 1.72
N VAL A 236 16.35 2.46 1.19
CA VAL A 236 15.88 2.60 -0.20
C VAL A 236 14.52 3.26 -0.17
N VAL A 237 14.38 4.41 -0.82
CA VAL A 237 13.15 5.20 -0.85
C VAL A 237 12.57 5.16 -2.25
N PHE A 238 11.33 4.68 -2.40
CA PHE A 238 10.55 4.84 -3.62
C PHE A 238 9.70 6.10 -3.50
N ARG A 239 10.05 7.13 -4.28
CA ARG A 239 9.39 8.45 -4.25
C ARG A 239 8.52 8.62 -5.49
N SER A 240 7.21 8.62 -5.32
CA SER A 240 6.22 8.84 -6.40
C SER A 240 5.77 10.31 -6.44
N GLY A 241 5.19 10.76 -7.55
CA GLY A 241 4.54 12.07 -7.64
C GLY A 241 5.49 13.27 -7.82
N VAL A 242 6.68 13.05 -8.39
CA VAL A 242 7.69 14.08 -8.62
C VAL A 242 7.92 14.26 -10.12
N SER A 243 7.94 15.52 -10.58
CA SER A 243 8.32 15.86 -11.95
C SER A 243 9.84 15.96 -12.11
N GLU A 244 10.35 15.77 -13.33
CA GLU A 244 11.79 15.81 -13.62
C GLU A 244 12.47 17.11 -13.15
N GLY A 245 11.79 18.25 -13.33
CA GLY A 245 12.28 19.56 -12.89
C GLY A 245 12.47 19.71 -11.39
N GLU A 246 11.95 18.78 -10.59
CA GLU A 246 12.02 18.81 -9.13
C GLU A 246 13.08 17.88 -8.55
N TYR A 247 13.73 17.04 -9.36
CA TYR A 247 14.68 16.02 -8.89
C TYR A 247 15.79 16.61 -8.02
N ALA A 248 16.42 17.70 -8.47
CA ALA A 248 17.45 18.39 -7.71
C ALA A 248 16.94 18.88 -6.35
N LYS A 249 15.69 19.37 -6.30
CA LYS A 249 15.06 19.84 -5.07
C LYS A 249 14.81 18.69 -4.09
N ILE A 250 14.27 17.56 -4.57
CA ILE A 250 14.05 16.37 -3.76
C ILE A 250 15.38 15.84 -3.18
N ILE A 251 16.41 15.71 -4.02
CA ILE A 251 17.73 15.22 -3.58
C ILE A 251 18.32 16.13 -2.49
N ASN A 252 18.24 17.45 -2.68
CA ASN A 252 18.85 18.41 -1.77
C ASN A 252 18.04 18.64 -0.49
N GLU A 253 16.71 18.72 -0.57
CA GLU A 253 15.85 19.03 0.57
C GLU A 253 15.40 17.76 1.30
N GLU A 254 14.77 16.80 0.61
CA GLU A 254 14.30 15.56 1.24
C GLU A 254 15.48 14.66 1.61
N GLY A 255 16.48 14.52 0.72
CA GLY A 255 17.69 13.74 0.99
C GLY A 255 18.49 14.27 2.18
N LYS A 256 18.51 15.60 2.41
CA LYS A 256 19.11 16.20 3.60
C LYS A 256 18.32 15.83 4.86
N GLN A 257 16.99 15.93 4.84
CA GLN A 257 16.14 15.56 5.98
C GLN A 257 16.30 14.09 6.38
N PHE A 258 16.44 13.16 5.42
CA PHE A 258 16.76 11.76 5.71
C PHE A 258 18.09 11.62 6.45
N ARG A 259 19.15 12.28 5.97
CA ARG A 259 20.49 12.21 6.61
C ARG A 259 20.47 12.77 8.03
N GLU A 260 19.77 13.89 8.24
CA GLU A 260 19.59 14.48 9.57
C GLU A 260 18.81 13.56 10.51
N ALA A 261 17.77 12.90 10.00
CA ALA A 261 17.00 11.92 10.75
C ALA A 261 17.82 10.69 11.16
N PHE A 262 18.73 10.23 10.29
CA PHE A 262 19.63 9.11 10.62
C PHE A 262 20.56 9.46 11.78
N ILE A 263 21.15 10.67 11.76
CA ILE A 263 22.01 11.16 12.85
C ILE A 263 21.20 11.27 14.15
N ALA A 264 19.98 11.81 14.08
CA ALA A 264 19.11 11.93 15.25
C ALA A 264 18.74 10.56 15.83
N ALA A 265 18.35 9.60 14.98
CA ALA A 265 18.02 8.24 15.38
C ALA A 265 19.23 7.45 15.93
N ALA A 266 20.44 7.82 15.54
CA ALA A 266 21.71 7.31 16.08
C ALA A 266 22.12 7.99 17.39
N ASP A 267 21.22 8.75 18.02
CA ASP A 267 21.47 9.47 19.27
C ASP A 267 22.68 10.41 19.16
N GLY A 268 22.83 11.05 18.00
CA GLY A 268 23.91 11.98 17.66
C GLY A 268 25.20 11.33 17.18
N ARG A 269 25.26 10.00 17.09
CA ARG A 269 26.45 9.29 16.59
C ARG A 269 26.51 9.33 15.06
N ALA A 270 27.73 9.41 14.54
CA ALA A 270 27.97 9.29 13.12
C ALA A 270 27.84 7.82 12.67
N GLU A 271 26.61 7.37 12.38
CA GLU A 271 26.39 6.10 11.69
C GLU A 271 26.17 6.33 10.19
N ARG A 272 26.88 5.56 9.36
CA ARG A 272 26.85 5.70 7.91
C ARG A 272 25.72 4.87 7.31
N VAL A 273 24.48 5.31 7.50
CA VAL A 273 23.31 4.77 6.78
C VAL A 273 23.40 5.21 5.32
N ARG A 274 23.44 4.25 4.38
CA ARG A 274 23.39 4.57 2.94
C ARG A 274 21.96 4.96 2.56
N LEU A 275 21.81 5.93 1.66
CA LEU A 275 20.52 6.36 1.14
C LEU A 275 20.49 6.22 -0.38
N THR A 276 19.50 5.50 -0.89
CA THR A 276 19.16 5.46 -2.31
C THR A 276 17.73 5.96 -2.47
N VAL A 277 17.54 6.98 -3.31
CA VAL A 277 16.20 7.48 -3.67
C VAL A 277 15.92 7.06 -5.11
N VAL A 278 14.85 6.31 -5.31
CA VAL A 278 14.33 5.89 -6.61
C VAL A 278 13.06 6.68 -6.86
N VAL A 279 13.13 7.62 -7.81
CA VAL A 279 11.95 8.38 -8.23
C VAL A 279 11.13 7.53 -9.20
N MET A 280 9.83 7.39 -8.91
CA MET A 280 8.91 6.54 -9.66
C MET A 280 7.90 7.42 -10.42
N GLN A 281 7.82 7.22 -11.73
CA GLN A 281 6.85 7.89 -12.60
C GLN A 281 5.99 6.85 -13.31
N ALA A 282 4.77 6.62 -12.80
CA ALA A 282 3.81 5.70 -13.40
C ALA A 282 2.95 6.36 -14.49
N HIS A 283 2.86 7.69 -14.51
CA HIS A 283 2.06 8.47 -15.45
C HIS A 283 2.95 9.26 -16.41
N SER A 284 3.49 8.58 -17.42
CA SER A 284 4.31 9.17 -18.46
C SER A 284 3.66 9.06 -19.85
N ASN A 285 4.25 9.74 -20.83
CA ASN A 285 3.85 9.64 -22.24
C ASN A 285 4.57 8.51 -23.00
N TYR A 286 5.47 7.77 -22.34
CA TYR A 286 6.12 6.62 -22.96
C TYR A 286 5.11 5.51 -23.25
N ARG A 287 5.15 4.98 -24.47
CA ARG A 287 4.37 3.81 -24.90
C ARG A 287 5.32 2.83 -25.57
N ILE A 288 5.38 1.61 -25.06
CA ILE A 288 6.30 0.57 -25.52
C ILE A 288 5.49 -0.49 -26.26
N TYR A 289 5.88 -0.77 -27.50
CA TYR A 289 5.21 -1.74 -28.35
C TYR A 289 6.20 -2.82 -28.78
N PRO A 290 5.74 -4.08 -28.94
CA PRO A 290 6.50 -5.08 -29.67
C PRO A 290 6.78 -4.61 -31.10
N GLU A 291 7.94 -4.96 -31.65
CA GLU A 291 8.31 -4.64 -33.04
C GLU A 291 7.29 -5.18 -34.06
N HIS A 292 6.68 -6.31 -33.74
CA HIS A 292 5.62 -6.93 -34.55
C HIS A 292 4.37 -7.13 -33.70
N ILE A 293 3.36 -6.28 -33.93
CA ILE A 293 2.06 -6.40 -33.28
C ILE A 293 1.19 -7.38 -34.07
N GLN A 294 0.88 -8.53 -33.47
CA GLN A 294 -0.05 -9.48 -34.06
C GLN A 294 -1.50 -9.11 -33.73
N GLN A 295 -2.45 -9.54 -34.56
CA GLN A 295 -3.86 -9.47 -34.19
C GLN A 295 -4.11 -10.37 -32.98
N GLY A 296 -4.86 -9.88 -32.00
CA GLY A 296 -5.12 -10.62 -30.76
C GLY A 296 -5.66 -9.73 -29.65
N SER A 297 -5.72 -10.30 -28.45
CA SER A 297 -6.08 -9.57 -27.23
C SER A 297 -5.04 -8.49 -26.92
N ALA A 298 -5.43 -7.44 -26.17
CA ALA A 298 -4.49 -6.40 -25.73
C ALA A 298 -3.26 -6.98 -25.00
N SER A 299 -3.43 -8.08 -24.26
CA SER A 299 -2.34 -8.77 -23.58
C SER A 299 -1.28 -9.37 -24.53
N GLN A 300 -1.65 -9.66 -25.77
CA GLN A 300 -0.76 -10.14 -26.84
C GLN A 300 -0.16 -8.99 -27.65
N GLN A 301 -0.81 -7.82 -27.64
CA GLN A 301 -0.37 -6.62 -28.35
C GLN A 301 0.60 -5.75 -27.53
N ASN A 302 0.66 -5.95 -26.22
CA ASN A 302 1.59 -5.27 -25.33
C ASN A 302 2.87 -6.09 -25.12
N VAL A 303 3.95 -5.40 -24.73
CA VAL A 303 5.19 -6.06 -24.29
C VAL A 303 4.95 -6.90 -23.02
N PRO A 304 5.68 -8.02 -22.84
CA PRO A 304 5.49 -8.88 -21.67
C PRO A 304 5.86 -8.17 -20.36
N PRO A 305 5.23 -8.55 -19.23
CA PRO A 305 5.63 -8.07 -17.91
C PRO A 305 7.11 -8.37 -17.64
N GLY A 306 7.81 -7.42 -17.03
CA GLY A 306 9.25 -7.48 -16.81
C GLY A 306 10.09 -6.96 -17.98
N THR A 307 9.48 -6.41 -19.04
CA THR A 307 10.22 -5.69 -20.08
C THR A 307 10.88 -4.46 -19.47
N ILE A 308 12.19 -4.30 -19.68
CA ILE A 308 13.01 -3.19 -19.19
C ILE A 308 13.69 -2.53 -20.40
N ILE A 309 13.73 -1.20 -20.40
CA ILE A 309 14.49 -0.38 -21.33
C ILE A 309 15.39 0.54 -20.50
N ASP A 310 16.70 0.36 -20.61
CA ASP A 310 17.73 1.11 -19.87
C ASP A 310 18.75 1.77 -20.81
N VAL A 311 18.46 1.81 -22.11
CA VAL A 311 19.29 2.41 -23.17
C VAL A 311 18.44 3.24 -24.13
N ASP A 312 19.09 4.13 -24.87
CA ASP A 312 18.58 4.97 -25.98
C ASP A 312 17.52 6.03 -25.61
N ILE A 313 16.40 5.62 -25.02
CA ILE A 313 15.25 6.48 -24.69
C ILE A 313 15.19 6.88 -23.21
N VAL A 314 16.29 6.66 -22.50
CA VAL A 314 16.47 7.05 -21.09
C VAL A 314 17.34 8.30 -20.96
N HIS A 315 17.26 8.97 -19.82
CA HIS A 315 18.02 10.19 -19.57
C HIS A 315 19.53 9.98 -19.73
N PRO A 316 20.25 10.82 -20.50
CA PRO A 316 21.65 10.56 -20.86
C PRO A 316 22.64 10.68 -19.68
N THR A 317 22.25 11.34 -18.58
CA THR A 317 23.12 11.56 -17.41
C THR A 317 22.57 11.04 -16.09
N HIS A 318 21.30 10.60 -16.05
CA HIS A 318 20.69 10.07 -14.84
C HIS A 318 20.63 8.55 -14.94
N THR A 319 20.74 7.86 -13.80
CA THR A 319 20.49 6.42 -13.76
C THR A 319 18.99 6.20 -13.86
N GLU A 320 18.51 6.00 -15.08
CA GLU A 320 17.09 5.84 -15.41
C GLU A 320 16.87 4.53 -16.17
N PHE A 321 15.73 3.91 -15.91
CA PHE A 321 15.22 2.78 -16.69
C PHE A 321 13.69 2.84 -16.73
N ILE A 322 13.11 2.34 -17.81
CA ILE A 322 11.68 2.19 -17.97
C ILE A 322 11.36 0.70 -17.80
N ILE A 323 10.36 0.38 -16.98
CA ILE A 323 9.92 -0.99 -16.74
C ILE A 323 8.42 -1.12 -16.98
N VAL A 324 8.01 -2.21 -17.62
CA VAL A 324 6.61 -2.65 -17.70
C VAL A 324 6.42 -3.80 -16.71
N PRO A 325 6.07 -3.54 -15.42
CA PRO A 325 6.08 -4.57 -14.39
C PRO A 325 4.81 -5.43 -14.36
N HIS A 326 3.80 -5.10 -15.15
CA HIS A 326 2.47 -5.69 -15.07
C HIS A 326 1.99 -6.23 -16.42
N LYS A 327 1.01 -7.14 -16.36
CA LYS A 327 0.32 -7.63 -17.56
C LYS A 327 -0.79 -6.65 -17.93
N SER A 328 -0.80 -6.18 -19.18
CA SER A 328 -1.92 -5.42 -19.73
C SER A 328 -3.13 -6.34 -19.90
N ILE A 329 -4.24 -6.00 -19.25
CA ILE A 329 -5.43 -6.87 -19.11
C ILE A 329 -6.59 -6.45 -20.03
N MET A 330 -6.54 -5.23 -20.59
CA MET A 330 -7.58 -4.67 -21.47
C MET A 330 -6.98 -3.88 -22.62
#